data_AF-A0A7S2HNT5-F1
#
_entry.id   AF-A0A7S2HNT5-F1
#
_cell.length_a   1.000
_cell.length_b   1.000
_cell.length_c   1.000
_cell.angle_alpha   90.00
_cell.angle_beta   90.00
_cell.angle_gamma   90.00
#
_symmetry.space_group_name_H-M   'P 1'
#
loop_
_entity.id
_entity.type
_entity.pdbx_description
1 polymer ?
#
loop_
_entity_poly.entity_id
_entity_poly.type
_entity_poly.pdbx_seq_one_letter_code
_entity_poly.pdbx_strand_id
1 'polypeptide(L)'
;AHAAWGWGNNNEGREEAGIDSLEHSDMALRELIDMGDELCRFLTLPTSTRTRHQLTESGRQEAKRTIEVAYKLFESICTKRILRLTNLCEVLKGAGLSSSESARIRQFERYLGEC
;
A
#
# COMPACT_ATOMS: atom_id res chain seq x y z
N ALA A 1 -2.58 22.40 -9.63
CA ALA A 1 -1.67 22.98 -10.63
C ALA A 1 -0.23 22.42 -10.59
N HIS A 2 0.05 21.28 -9.93
CA HIS A 2 1.40 20.68 -9.88
C HIS A 2 1.41 19.16 -10.16
N ALA A 3 0.56 18.68 -11.08
CA ALA A 3 0.54 17.27 -11.49
C ALA A 3 1.27 17.01 -12.82
N ALA A 4 1.85 18.05 -13.45
CA ALA A 4 2.66 17.90 -14.65
C ALA A 4 4.15 17.96 -14.24
N TRP A 5 4.83 16.82 -14.25
CA TRP A 5 6.23 16.66 -13.86
C TRP A 5 7.18 17.63 -14.60
N GLY A 6 8.02 18.34 -13.84
CA GLY A 6 9.23 19.01 -14.32
C GLY A 6 10.31 18.88 -13.26
N TRP A 7 11.20 17.90 -13.41
CA TRP A 7 12.22 17.57 -12.41
C TRP A 7 13.58 18.17 -12.80
N GLY A 8 13.74 19.50 -12.63
CA GLY A 8 15.00 20.23 -12.83
C GLY A 8 14.86 21.58 -13.53
N ASN A 9 15.91 22.43 -13.45
CA ASN A 9 15.94 23.82 -13.96
C ASN A 9 15.84 23.96 -15.51
N ASN A 10 15.76 22.86 -16.27
CA ASN A 10 15.96 22.84 -17.73
C ASN A 10 14.85 22.10 -18.53
N ASN A 11 13.59 22.11 -18.11
CA ASN A 11 12.52 21.38 -18.83
C ASN A 11 12.82 19.86 -19.04
N GLU A 12 13.66 19.27 -18.19
CA GLU A 12 13.99 17.85 -18.17
C GLU A 12 12.81 17.11 -17.52
N GLY A 13 11.76 16.92 -18.33
CA GLY A 13 10.48 16.34 -17.95
C GLY A 13 10.41 14.82 -18.18
N ARG A 14 9.18 14.31 -18.15
CA ARG A 14 8.72 12.93 -18.35
C ARG A 14 9.43 12.11 -19.45
N GLU A 15 10.04 12.78 -20.44
CA GLU A 15 10.70 12.18 -21.60
C GLU A 15 12.18 11.81 -21.37
N GLU A 16 12.88 12.49 -20.45
CA GLU A 16 14.34 12.32 -20.30
C GLU A 16 14.73 11.30 -19.22
N ALA A 17 13.80 11.00 -18.30
CA ALA A 17 13.97 10.00 -17.26
C ALA A 17 13.99 8.54 -17.78
N GLY A 18 13.64 8.31 -19.06
CA GLY A 18 13.61 6.99 -19.68
C GLY A 18 12.59 6.01 -19.07
N ILE A 19 11.66 6.51 -18.24
CA ILE A 19 10.62 5.72 -17.57
C ILE A 19 9.31 5.91 -18.33
N ASP A 20 8.66 4.81 -18.70
CA ASP A 20 7.27 4.85 -19.14
C ASP A 20 6.40 5.27 -17.95
N SER A 21 6.06 6.54 -17.93
CA SER A 21 5.28 7.14 -16.85
C SER A 21 3.84 6.66 -16.83
N LEU A 22 3.27 6.21 -17.96
CA LEU A 22 1.93 5.63 -17.97
C LEU A 22 1.97 4.28 -17.27
N GLU A 23 2.89 3.41 -17.68
CA GLU A 23 3.08 2.09 -17.05
C GLU A 23 3.39 2.23 -15.55
N HIS A 24 4.29 3.14 -15.17
CA HIS A 24 4.63 3.38 -13.77
C HIS A 24 3.42 3.84 -12.95
N SER A 25 2.59 4.71 -13.52
CA SER A 25 1.36 5.19 -12.87
C SER A 25 0.34 4.06 -12.71
N ASP A 26 0.21 3.21 -13.73
CA ASP A 26 -0.67 2.03 -13.71
C ASP A 26 -0.20 1.02 -12.66
N MET A 27 1.12 0.80 -12.52
CA MET A 27 1.69 -0.03 -11.46
C MET A 27 1.36 0.50 -10.07
N ALA A 28 1.52 1.81 -9.85
CA ALA A 28 1.18 2.44 -8.57
C ALA A 28 -0.32 2.35 -8.28
N LEU A 29 -1.17 2.63 -9.27
CA LEU A 29 -2.61 2.54 -9.14
C LEU A 29 -3.07 1.11 -8.83
N ARG A 30 -2.45 0.11 -9.47
CA ARG A 30 -2.75 -1.30 -9.21
C ARG A 30 -2.48 -1.69 -7.76
N GLU A 31 -1.34 -1.28 -7.20
CA GLU A 31 -1.04 -1.57 -5.79
C GLU A 31 -2.02 -0.86 -4.84
N LEU A 32 -2.48 0.36 -5.16
CA LEU A 32 -3.51 1.07 -4.39
C LEU A 32 -4.88 0.37 -4.44
N ILE A 33 -5.31 -0.07 -5.63
CA ILE A 33 -6.57 -0.80 -5.81
C ILE A 33 -6.52 -2.13 -5.07
N ASP A 34 -5.43 -2.90 -5.24
CA ASP A 34 -5.25 -4.19 -4.57
C ASP A 34 -5.28 -4.04 -3.04
N MET A 35 -4.68 -2.99 -2.48
CA MET A 35 -4.79 -2.68 -1.05
C MET A 35 -6.22 -2.36 -0.63
N GLY A 36 -6.96 -1.60 -1.46
CA GLY A 36 -8.37 -1.30 -1.24
C GLY A 36 -9.23 -2.56 -1.21
N ASP A 37 -8.99 -3.51 -2.12
CA ASP A 37 -9.67 -4.80 -2.17
C ASP A 37 -9.34 -5.66 -0.95
N GLU A 38 -8.07 -5.74 -0.55
CA GLU A 38 -7.62 -6.47 0.64
C GLU A 38 -8.22 -5.85 1.92
N LEU A 39 -8.32 -4.53 2.00
CA LEU A 39 -8.95 -3.81 3.11
C LEU A 39 -10.47 -4.07 3.15
N CYS A 40 -11.15 -4.03 2.00
CA CYS A 40 -12.57 -4.37 1.91
C CYS A 40 -12.81 -5.80 2.40
N ARG A 41 -11.96 -6.76 2.01
CA ARG A 41 -12.04 -8.13 2.50
C ARG A 41 -11.81 -8.22 4.01
N PHE A 42 -10.86 -7.47 4.55
CA PHE A 42 -10.59 -7.43 5.98
C PHE A 42 -11.80 -6.89 6.77
N LEU A 43 -12.36 -5.76 6.32
CA LEU A 43 -13.50 -5.10 6.97
C LEU A 43 -14.80 -5.90 6.86
N THR A 44 -14.92 -6.78 5.86
CA THR A 44 -16.07 -7.67 5.67
C THR A 44 -15.92 -9.02 6.38
N LEU A 45 -14.79 -9.29 7.05
CA LEU A 45 -14.65 -10.50 7.85
C LEU A 45 -15.69 -10.55 8.98
N PRO A 46 -16.24 -11.74 9.29
CA PRO A 46 -17.20 -11.87 10.38
C PRO A 46 -16.55 -11.58 11.73
N THR A 47 -17.29 -10.92 12.63
CA THR A 47 -16.81 -10.70 13.99
C THR A 47 -16.85 -11.98 14.81
N SER A 48 -15.70 -12.38 15.36
CA SER A 48 -15.54 -13.61 16.13
C SER A 48 -15.73 -13.42 17.64
N THR A 49 -16.51 -12.42 18.07
CA THR A 49 -16.62 -12.00 19.48
C THR A 49 -17.78 -12.62 20.25
N ARG A 50 -18.66 -13.38 19.59
CA ARG A 50 -19.84 -14.01 20.22
C ARG A 50 -19.44 -15.12 21.20
N THR A 51 -20.25 -15.32 22.24
CA THR A 51 -20.07 -16.34 23.28
C THR A 51 -19.83 -17.76 22.72
N ARG A 52 -20.52 -18.13 21.63
CA ARG A 52 -20.33 -19.44 20.98
C ARG A 52 -18.89 -19.68 20.48
N HIS A 53 -18.21 -18.60 20.04
CA HIS A 53 -16.84 -18.66 19.55
C HIS A 53 -15.81 -18.84 20.66
N GLN A 54 -16.21 -18.66 21.92
CA GLN A 54 -15.37 -18.87 23.10
C GLN A 54 -15.66 -20.23 23.74
N LEU A 55 -16.94 -20.59 23.85
CA LEU A 55 -17.38 -21.77 24.61
C LEU A 55 -17.32 -23.07 23.81
N THR A 56 -17.64 -23.06 22.51
CA THR A 56 -17.71 -24.28 21.70
C THR A 56 -16.40 -24.54 20.95
N GLU A 57 -16.04 -25.81 20.77
CA GLU A 57 -14.85 -26.20 20.01
C GLU A 57 -14.92 -25.75 18.55
N SER A 58 -16.07 -25.99 17.89
CA SER A 58 -16.33 -25.55 16.52
C SER A 58 -16.26 -24.03 16.38
N GLY A 59 -16.85 -23.29 17.33
CA GLY A 59 -16.80 -21.82 17.34
C GLY A 59 -15.39 -21.28 17.57
N ARG A 60 -14.58 -21.90 18.43
CA ARG A 60 -13.16 -21.52 18.60
C ARG A 60 -12.37 -21.74 17.32
N GLN A 61 -12.64 -22.83 16.60
CA GLN A 61 -11.96 -23.12 15.34
C GLN A 61 -12.37 -22.15 14.22
N GLU A 62 -13.65 -21.76 14.15
CA GLU A 62 -14.15 -20.71 13.24
C GLU A 62 -13.48 -19.35 13.53
N ALA A 63 -13.41 -18.96 14.80
CA ALA A 63 -12.73 -17.74 15.22
C ALA A 63 -11.24 -17.74 14.86
N LYS A 64 -10.54 -18.85 15.13
CA LYS A 64 -9.13 -19.01 14.78
C LYS A 64 -8.90 -18.82 13.27
N ARG A 65 -9.71 -19.46 12.42
CA ARG A 65 -9.60 -19.31 10.95
C ARG A 65 -9.85 -17.88 10.50
N THR A 66 -10.83 -17.22 11.11
CA THR A 66 -11.16 -15.81 10.78
C THR A 66 -10.00 -14.90 11.14
N ILE A 67 -9.41 -15.07 12.33
CA ILE A 67 -8.24 -14.32 12.79
C ILE A 67 -7.02 -14.60 11.89
N GLU A 68 -6.78 -15.85 11.50
CA GLU A 68 -5.70 -16.21 10.58
C GLU A 68 -5.83 -15.50 9.22
N VAL A 69 -7.05 -15.40 8.68
CA VAL A 69 -7.29 -14.65 7.44
C VAL A 69 -7.09 -13.15 7.66
N ALA A 70 -7.55 -12.60 8.78
CA ALA A 70 -7.36 -11.20 9.15
C ALA A 70 -5.87 -10.83 9.19
N TYR A 71 -5.04 -11.65 9.86
CA TYR A 71 -3.60 -11.44 9.91
C TYR A 71 -2.94 -11.52 8.54
N LYS A 72 -3.33 -12.49 7.69
CA LYS A 72 -2.77 -12.61 6.33
C LYS A 72 -3.09 -11.41 5.45
N LEU A 73 -4.31 -10.88 5.55
CA LEU A 73 -4.72 -9.68 4.81
C LEU A 73 -3.94 -8.45 5.31
N PHE A 74 -3.83 -8.29 6.63
CA PHE A 74 -3.09 -7.19 7.22
C PHE A 74 -1.59 -7.23 6.85
N GLU A 75 -0.95 -8.40 6.97
CA GLU A 75 0.43 -8.62 6.56
C GLU A 75 0.65 -8.35 5.07
N SER A 76 -0.30 -8.75 4.22
CA SER A 76 -0.23 -8.48 2.78
C SER A 76 -0.20 -6.98 2.50
N ILE A 77 -1.12 -6.21 3.09
CA ILE A 77 -1.20 -4.75 2.96
C ILE A 77 0.09 -4.11 3.50
N CYS A 78 0.41 -4.33 4.77
CA CYS A 78 1.47 -3.62 5.48
C CYS A 78 2.88 -3.98 4.98
N THR A 79 3.12 -5.25 4.65
CA THR A 79 4.47 -5.71 4.31
C THR A 79 4.69 -5.73 2.81
N LYS A 80 3.74 -6.22 2.01
CA LYS A 80 3.97 -6.44 0.57
C LYS A 80 3.61 -5.20 -0.23
N ARG A 81 2.40 -4.68 -0.06
CA ARG A 81 1.86 -3.60 -0.89
C ARG A 81 2.55 -2.27 -0.60
N ILE A 82 2.73 -1.93 0.67
CA ILE A 82 3.50 -0.73 1.07
C ILE A 82 4.93 -0.81 0.54
N LEU A 83 5.63 -1.94 0.69
CA LEU A 83 7.00 -2.09 0.19
C LEU A 83 7.09 -1.91 -1.34
N ARG A 84 6.11 -2.40 -2.10
CA ARG A 84 6.05 -2.18 -3.55
C ARG A 84 5.86 -0.72 -3.90
N LEU A 85 4.98 0.00 -3.18
CA LEU A 85 4.83 1.44 -3.34
C LEU A 85 6.12 2.18 -2.99
N THR A 86 6.82 1.79 -1.92
CA THR A 86 8.14 2.35 -1.57
C THR A 86 9.12 2.16 -2.72
N ASN A 87 9.20 0.96 -3.31
CA ASN A 87 10.07 0.69 -4.45
C ASN A 87 9.71 1.54 -5.67
N LEU A 88 8.43 1.72 -5.98
CA LEU A 88 7.99 2.62 -7.05
C LEU A 88 8.43 4.07 -6.77
N CYS A 89 8.39 4.50 -5.52
CA CYS A 89 8.87 5.83 -5.14
C CYS A 89 10.39 5.97 -5.22
N GLU A 90 11.16 4.90 -4.98
CA GLU A 90 12.62 4.91 -5.20
C GLU A 90 12.97 5.02 -6.69
N VAL A 91 12.19 4.40 -7.59
CA VAL A 91 12.34 4.59 -9.05
C VAL A 91 12.17 6.07 -9.42
N LEU A 92 11.18 6.75 -8.84
CA LEU A 92 10.97 8.18 -9.07
C LEU A 92 12.12 9.04 -8.55
N LYS A 93 12.78 8.67 -7.44
CA LYS A 93 13.98 9.36 -6.95
C LYS A 93 15.15 9.23 -7.89
N GLY A 94 15.36 8.03 -8.44
CA GLY A 94 16.33 7.81 -9.51
C GLY A 94 16.05 8.68 -10.75
N ALA A 95 14.78 9.00 -10.98
CA ALA A 95 14.29 9.83 -12.08
C ALA A 95 14.31 11.35 -11.81
N GLY A 96 14.80 11.81 -10.65
CA GLY A 96 14.88 13.23 -10.31
C GLY A 96 13.77 13.77 -9.40
N LEU A 97 12.94 12.91 -8.80
CA LEU A 97 11.97 13.32 -7.77
C LEU A 97 12.67 14.11 -6.66
N SER A 98 12.18 15.33 -6.39
CA SER A 98 12.81 16.21 -5.41
C SER A 98 12.77 15.61 -4.00
N SER A 99 13.78 15.94 -3.19
CA SER A 99 13.89 15.47 -1.80
C SER A 99 12.67 15.85 -0.95
N SER A 100 11.98 16.95 -1.24
CA SER A 100 10.80 17.39 -0.50
C SER A 100 9.53 16.59 -0.86
N GLU A 101 9.38 16.16 -2.10
CA GLU A 101 8.30 15.25 -2.54
C GLU A 101 8.55 13.84 -1.99
N SER A 102 9.79 13.35 -2.14
CA SER A 102 10.26 12.09 -1.56
C SER A 102 10.04 12.01 -0.04
N ALA A 103 10.34 13.09 0.68
CA ALA A 103 10.12 13.16 2.12
C ALA A 103 8.64 13.10 2.52
N ARG A 104 7.73 13.72 1.75
CA ARG A 104 6.28 13.67 1.99
C ARG A 104 5.74 12.25 1.86
N ILE A 105 6.20 11.49 0.86
CA ILE A 105 5.83 10.08 0.70
C ILE A 105 6.30 9.27 1.91
N ARG A 106 7.55 9.46 2.35
CA ARG A 106 8.10 8.74 3.52
C ARG A 106 7.41 9.09 4.84
N GLN A 107 6.83 10.29 4.97
CA GLN A 107 6.03 10.63 6.15
C GLN A 107 4.78 9.74 6.27
N PHE A 108 4.10 9.45 5.15
CA PHE A 108 2.97 8.52 5.15
C PHE A 108 3.38 7.09 5.49
N GLU A 109 4.50 6.61 4.94
CA GLU A 109 5.04 5.28 5.27
C GLU A 109 5.37 5.14 6.76
N ARG A 110 5.99 6.16 7.36
CA ARG A 110 6.30 6.17 8.80
C ARG A 110 5.05 6.17 9.66
N TYR A 111 4.07 7.00 9.32
CA TYR A 111 2.80 7.03 10.03
C TYR A 111 2.14 5.64 10.06
N LEU A 112 2.17 4.92 8.93
CA LEU A 112 1.63 3.56 8.86
C LEU A 112 2.47 2.53 9.64
N GLY A 113 3.79 2.71 9.73
CA GLY A 113 4.67 1.82 10.51
C GLY A 113 4.63 2.05 12.03
N GLU A 114 4.13 3.20 12.47
CA GLU A 114 3.96 3.54 13.89
C GLU A 114 2.58 3.17 14.46
N CYS A 115 1.64 2.71 13.62
CA CYS A 115 0.31 2.23 13.99
C CYS A 115 0.31 0.73 14.32
#